data_AF-A0A7K3NT97-F1
#
_entry.id   AF-A0A7K3NT97-F1
#
_cell.length_a   1.000
_cell.length_b   1.000
_cell.length_c   1.000
_cell.angle_alpha   90.00
_cell.angle_beta   90.00
_cell.angle_gamma   90.00
#
_symmetry.space_group_name_H-M   'P 1'
#
loop_
_entity.id
_entity.type
_entity.pdbx_description
1 polymer ?
#
loop_
_entity_poly.entity_id
_entity_poly.type
_entity_poly.pdbx_seq_one_letter_code
_entity_poly.pdbx_strand_id
1 'polypeptide(L)'
;ATTVSAGTLGVTGSLATSSINVASGATMNFSGSLTNLSSLTNFGTINLTSALTFTDADCTLVSTGSILAASSTDVAILFGAGDDSATFGPGAMVRGIVDGGGGDNTLTLVGSVSLDGAVRNFQSLIKDDSGSWTIGGDVDLGTGTLTVSQGTLILQGGLVASGASIASGGLLDW
;
A
#
# COMPACT_ATOMS: atom_id res chain seq x y z
N ALA A 1 10.13 13.13 12.01
CA ALA A 1 9.23 12.13 12.60
C ALA A 1 8.00 12.81 13.15
N THR A 2 6.84 12.48 12.60
CA THR A 2 5.53 12.95 13.03
C THR A 2 4.77 11.76 13.63
N THR A 3 4.26 11.91 14.84
CA THR A 3 3.52 10.84 15.53
C THR A 3 2.12 11.31 15.90
N VAL A 4 1.12 10.52 15.55
CA VAL A 4 -0.27 10.70 15.98
C VAL A 4 -0.61 9.55 16.94
N SER A 5 -0.46 9.79 18.24
CA SER A 5 -0.67 8.76 19.28
C SER A 5 -2.14 8.57 19.65
N ALA A 6 -2.96 9.60 19.46
CA ALA A 6 -4.41 9.59 19.66
C ALA A 6 -5.03 10.80 18.94
N GLY A 7 -6.35 10.81 18.79
CA GLY A 7 -7.10 11.93 18.22
C GLY A 7 -6.87 12.09 16.72
N THR A 8 -6.99 13.32 16.22
CA THR A 8 -6.93 13.62 14.78
C THR A 8 -5.84 14.64 14.46
N LEU A 9 -4.94 14.30 13.55
CA LEU A 9 -4.03 15.26 12.91
C LEU A 9 -4.58 15.66 11.54
N GLY A 10 -4.90 16.94 11.35
CA GLY A 10 -5.23 17.50 10.05
C GLY A 10 -4.00 18.09 9.37
N VAL A 11 -3.70 17.66 8.14
CA VAL A 11 -2.61 18.20 7.31
C VAL A 11 -3.21 18.78 6.03
N THR A 12 -3.28 20.10 5.96
CA THR A 12 -3.84 20.85 4.82
C THR A 12 -2.79 21.62 4.02
N GLY A 13 -1.61 21.83 4.60
CA GLY A 13 -0.46 22.45 3.95
C GLY A 13 0.68 21.47 3.72
N SER A 14 1.92 21.97 3.68
CA SER A 14 3.09 21.10 3.60
C SER A 14 3.52 20.62 4.98
N LEU A 15 3.74 19.32 5.12
CA LEU A 15 4.37 18.71 6.29
C LEU A 15 5.72 18.11 5.87
N ALA A 16 6.81 18.72 6.31
CA ALA A 16 8.15 18.17 6.15
C ALA A 16 8.41 17.15 7.25
N THR A 17 8.51 15.87 6.89
CA THR A 17 8.83 14.82 7.85
C THR A 17 9.46 13.61 7.17
N SER A 18 10.51 13.07 7.80
CA SER A 18 11.14 11.80 7.41
C SER A 18 10.29 10.58 7.68
N SER A 19 9.41 10.67 8.68
CA SER A 19 8.60 9.53 9.09
C SER A 19 7.26 9.93 9.65
N ILE A 20 6.27 9.06 9.50
CA ILE A 20 4.95 9.17 10.09
C ILE A 20 4.62 7.89 10.84
N ASN A 21 4.12 8.02 12.07
CA ASN A 21 3.52 6.94 12.83
C ASN A 21 2.09 7.32 13.25
N VAL A 22 1.10 6.54 12.82
CA VAL A 22 -0.31 6.71 13.22
C VAL A 22 -0.70 5.53 14.09
N ALA A 23 -0.95 5.79 15.37
CA ALA A 23 -1.32 4.76 16.33
C ALA A 23 -2.75 4.23 16.10
N SER A 24 -3.04 3.06 16.67
CA SER A 24 -4.40 2.52 16.66
C SER A 24 -5.36 3.48 17.37
N GLY A 25 -6.53 3.70 16.77
CA GLY A 25 -7.52 4.67 17.23
C GLY A 25 -7.19 6.14 16.94
N ALA A 26 -6.02 6.43 16.34
CA ALA A 26 -5.69 7.75 15.83
C ALA A 26 -6.14 7.93 14.37
N THR A 27 -6.34 9.18 13.97
CA THR A 27 -6.70 9.56 12.60
C THR A 27 -5.74 10.61 12.05
N MET A 28 -5.33 10.43 10.80
CA MET A 28 -4.70 11.48 10.01
C MET A 28 -5.63 11.85 8.86
N ASN A 29 -6.01 13.12 8.76
CA ASN A 29 -6.75 13.66 7.61
C ASN A 29 -5.75 14.45 6.76
N PHE A 30 -5.47 13.95 5.55
CA PHE A 30 -4.42 14.48 4.70
C PHE A 30 -5.00 15.02 3.38
N SER A 31 -4.75 16.30 3.15
CA SER A 31 -5.15 17.05 1.95
C SER A 31 -4.02 17.91 1.38
N GLY A 32 -2.87 17.95 2.06
CA GLY A 32 -1.72 18.77 1.71
C GLY A 32 -0.62 18.01 0.96
N SER A 33 0.63 18.36 1.25
CA SER A 33 1.83 17.72 0.68
C SER A 33 2.77 17.21 1.77
N LEU A 34 3.44 16.09 1.52
CA LEU A 34 4.55 15.61 2.35
C LEU A 34 5.86 15.89 1.63
N THR A 35 6.88 16.27 2.38
CA THR A 35 8.25 16.37 1.86
C THR A 35 9.20 15.57 2.72
N ASN A 36 10.14 14.89 2.05
CA ASN A 36 11.16 14.02 2.66
C ASN A 36 10.57 12.77 3.35
N LEU A 37 9.35 12.33 3.01
CA LEU A 37 8.81 11.12 3.64
C LEU A 37 9.54 9.89 3.09
N SER A 38 10.22 9.17 3.97
CA SER A 38 10.85 7.86 3.69
C SER A 38 10.17 6.70 4.42
N SER A 39 9.42 6.96 5.51
CA SER A 39 8.77 5.86 6.24
C SER A 39 7.39 6.20 6.79
N LEU A 40 6.44 5.29 6.60
CA LEU A 40 5.11 5.36 7.19
C LEU A 40 4.81 4.06 7.93
N THR A 41 4.44 4.18 9.20
CA THR A 41 3.78 3.10 9.95
C THR A 41 2.37 3.51 10.31
N ASN A 42 1.38 2.72 9.92
CA ASN A 42 -0.03 3.00 10.16
C ASN A 42 -0.73 1.84 10.86
N PHE A 43 -1.20 2.10 12.08
CA PHE A 43 -2.08 1.24 12.86
C PHE A 43 -3.49 1.83 13.02
N GLY A 44 -3.70 3.08 12.55
CA GLY A 44 -4.95 3.84 12.70
C GLY A 44 -5.67 4.05 11.37
N THR A 45 -6.23 5.24 11.17
CA THR A 45 -6.93 5.62 9.94
C THR A 45 -6.27 6.82 9.29
N ILE A 46 -5.95 6.72 8.00
CA ILE A 46 -5.49 7.83 7.18
C ILE A 46 -6.54 8.11 6.10
N ASN A 47 -7.19 9.27 6.16
CA ASN A 47 -8.14 9.72 5.14
C ASN A 47 -7.43 10.68 4.18
N LEU A 48 -7.53 10.39 2.89
CA LEU A 48 -6.80 11.08 1.84
C LEU A 48 -7.77 11.80 0.90
N THR A 49 -7.57 13.10 0.73
CA THR A 49 -8.08 13.84 -0.43
C THR A 49 -6.99 14.13 -1.45
N SER A 50 -5.73 13.81 -1.10
CA SER A 50 -4.52 13.92 -1.91
C SER A 50 -3.64 12.69 -1.64
N ALA A 51 -2.89 12.23 -2.65
CA ALA A 51 -2.04 11.04 -2.52
C ALA A 51 -0.98 11.20 -1.42
N LEU A 52 -0.70 10.13 -0.68
CA LEU A 52 0.52 10.00 0.11
C LEU A 52 1.69 9.78 -0.85
N THR A 53 2.46 10.84 -1.09
CA THR A 53 3.63 10.79 -1.97
C THR A 53 4.90 10.62 -1.14
N PHE A 54 5.66 9.58 -1.45
CA PHE A 54 7.01 9.38 -0.97
C PHE A 54 7.98 10.02 -1.97
N THR A 55 9.01 10.70 -1.47
CA THR A 55 9.94 11.48 -2.31
C THR A 55 11.40 11.15 -2.08
N ASP A 56 11.70 10.34 -1.06
CA ASP A 56 13.05 9.82 -0.82
C ASP A 56 13.33 8.64 -1.75
N ALA A 57 14.60 8.20 -1.82
CA ALA A 57 15.01 7.14 -2.73
C ALA A 57 14.35 5.79 -2.37
N ASP A 58 14.73 5.22 -1.23
CA ASP A 58 14.17 3.96 -0.77
C ASP A 58 13.23 4.23 0.41
N CYS A 59 11.95 3.93 0.23
CA CYS A 59 10.92 4.18 1.22
C CYS A 59 10.28 2.89 1.73
N THR A 60 9.66 3.00 2.90
CA THR A 60 8.97 1.89 3.55
C THR A 60 7.59 2.31 4.04
N LEU A 61 6.57 1.54 3.67
CA LEU A 61 5.24 1.63 4.21
C LEU A 61 4.88 0.33 4.91
N VAL A 62 4.44 0.42 6.16
CA VAL A 62 3.84 -0.70 6.88
C VAL A 62 2.48 -0.24 7.40
N SER A 63 1.41 -0.91 6.99
CA SER A 63 0.07 -0.60 7.47
C SER A 63 -0.66 -1.85 7.91
N THR A 64 -1.19 -1.82 9.12
CA THR A 64 -2.27 -2.71 9.58
C THR A 64 -3.57 -1.94 9.83
N GLY A 65 -3.54 -0.61 9.62
CA GLY A 65 -4.69 0.28 9.69
C GLY A 65 -5.28 0.60 8.31
N SER A 66 -6.20 1.56 8.27
CA SER A 66 -6.87 1.98 7.03
C SER A 66 -6.14 3.14 6.34
N ILE A 67 -6.02 3.09 5.01
CA ILE A 67 -5.56 4.19 4.15
C ILE A 67 -6.61 4.38 3.06
N LEU A 68 -7.34 5.50 3.11
CA LEU A 68 -8.59 5.66 2.39
C LEU A 68 -8.55 6.91 1.51
N ALA A 69 -8.34 6.74 0.20
CA ALA A 69 -8.63 7.79 -0.79
C ALA A 69 -10.13 8.03 -0.93
N ALA A 70 -10.50 9.11 -1.61
CA ALA A 70 -11.90 9.47 -1.83
C ALA A 70 -12.62 8.43 -2.73
N SER A 71 -11.92 7.94 -3.77
CA SER A 71 -12.38 6.89 -4.69
C SER A 71 -11.36 5.74 -4.81
N SER A 72 -11.80 4.57 -5.26
CA SER A 72 -10.93 3.45 -5.63
C SER A 72 -10.07 3.73 -6.87
N THR A 73 -10.43 4.74 -7.66
CA THR A 73 -9.70 5.19 -8.86
C THR A 73 -8.68 6.29 -8.58
N ASP A 74 -8.69 6.88 -7.38
CA ASP A 74 -7.73 7.92 -7.01
C ASP A 74 -6.41 7.30 -6.59
N VAL A 75 -5.29 7.99 -6.83
CA VAL A 75 -3.99 7.56 -6.28
C VAL A 75 -4.00 7.80 -4.77
N ALA A 76 -3.97 6.71 -4.00
CA ALA A 76 -3.88 6.76 -2.55
C ALA A 76 -2.42 6.86 -2.10
N ILE A 77 -1.56 6.01 -2.67
CA ILE A 77 -0.15 5.91 -2.32
C ILE A 77 0.64 5.99 -3.62
N LEU A 78 1.61 6.92 -3.64
CA LEU A 78 2.58 7.06 -4.72
C LEU A 78 3.97 7.00 -4.12
N PHE A 79 4.67 5.93 -4.45
CA PHE A 79 6.10 5.80 -4.19
C PHE A 79 6.93 6.62 -5.19
N GLY A 80 8.17 6.87 -4.80
CA GLY A 80 9.06 7.78 -5.49
C GLY A 80 9.85 7.09 -6.60
N ALA A 81 11.14 7.38 -6.64
CA ALA A 81 12.10 6.62 -7.42
C ALA A 81 13.06 5.94 -6.45
N GLY A 82 13.35 4.65 -6.65
CA GLY A 82 14.25 3.86 -5.82
C GLY A 82 13.57 2.54 -5.44
N ASP A 83 14.16 1.78 -4.52
CA ASP A 83 13.69 0.43 -4.25
C ASP A 83 12.75 0.45 -3.04
N ASP A 84 11.46 0.68 -3.31
CA ASP A 84 10.46 0.88 -2.28
C ASP A 84 9.84 -0.43 -1.76
N SER A 85 9.38 -0.40 -0.52
CA SER A 85 8.68 -1.52 0.09
C SER A 85 7.38 -1.11 0.76
N ALA A 86 6.32 -1.87 0.48
CA ALA A 86 5.02 -1.73 1.13
C ALA A 86 4.60 -3.07 1.73
N THR A 87 4.14 -3.06 2.98
CA THR A 87 3.52 -4.21 3.62
C THR A 87 2.14 -3.83 4.15
N PHE A 88 1.11 -4.50 3.63
CA PHE A 88 -0.24 -4.45 4.18
C PHE A 88 -0.47 -5.70 5.02
N GLY A 89 -0.53 -5.51 6.34
CA GLY A 89 -0.69 -6.58 7.31
C GLY A 89 -2.15 -6.84 7.70
N PRO A 90 -2.38 -7.75 8.66
CA PRO A 90 -3.72 -8.09 9.13
C PRO A 90 -4.51 -6.86 9.59
N GLY A 91 -5.73 -6.70 9.07
CA GLY A 91 -6.61 -5.56 9.38
C GLY A 91 -6.43 -4.34 8.47
N ALA A 92 -5.43 -4.32 7.59
CA ALA A 92 -5.19 -3.22 6.67
C ALA A 92 -6.31 -3.08 5.63
N MET A 93 -6.96 -1.92 5.56
CA MET A 93 -7.93 -1.61 4.49
C MET A 93 -7.38 -0.48 3.63
N VAL A 94 -7.25 -0.73 2.33
CA VAL A 94 -6.77 0.29 1.39
C VAL A 94 -7.85 0.59 0.37
N ARG A 95 -8.14 1.86 0.16
CA ARG A 95 -8.99 2.32 -0.96
C ARG A 95 -8.20 3.31 -1.82
N GLY A 96 -8.17 3.05 -3.13
CA GLY A 96 -7.43 3.80 -4.13
C GLY A 96 -6.28 3.00 -4.74
N ILE A 97 -5.57 3.63 -5.67
CA ILE A 97 -4.42 3.05 -6.38
C ILE A 97 -3.19 3.10 -5.48
N VAL A 98 -2.48 1.97 -5.42
CA VAL A 98 -1.13 1.85 -4.83
C VAL A 98 -0.13 1.75 -5.98
N ASP A 99 0.72 2.77 -6.09
CA ASP A 99 1.65 2.94 -7.20
C ASP A 99 3.09 2.90 -6.69
N GLY A 100 3.87 1.93 -7.15
CA GLY A 100 5.28 1.76 -6.78
C GLY A 100 6.21 2.83 -7.35
N GLY A 101 5.78 3.64 -8.32
CA GLY A 101 6.66 4.63 -8.92
C GLY A 101 7.79 4.00 -9.75
N GLY A 102 9.01 4.52 -9.63
CA GLY A 102 10.18 4.00 -10.35
C GLY A 102 11.14 3.24 -9.43
N GLY A 103 11.97 2.36 -10.00
CA GLY A 103 12.90 1.49 -9.23
C GLY A 103 12.33 0.09 -9.02
N ASP A 104 12.96 -0.74 -8.18
CA ASP A 104 12.59 -2.13 -7.94
C ASP A 104 11.74 -2.28 -6.65
N ASN A 105 10.42 -2.14 -6.82
CA ASN A 105 9.47 -2.03 -5.73
C ASN A 105 8.84 -3.38 -5.33
N THR A 106 8.61 -3.56 -4.03
CA THR A 106 7.97 -4.75 -3.47
C THR A 106 6.70 -4.41 -2.69
N LEU A 107 5.59 -5.05 -3.04
CA LEU A 107 4.34 -5.04 -2.26
C LEU A 107 4.12 -6.42 -1.63
N THR A 108 4.05 -6.46 -0.30
CA THR A 108 3.77 -7.67 0.47
C THR A 108 2.38 -7.58 1.13
N LEU A 109 1.58 -8.62 0.94
CA LEU A 109 0.24 -8.77 1.49
C LEU A 109 0.23 -9.88 2.53
N VAL A 110 -0.16 -9.54 3.76
CA VAL A 110 -0.23 -10.45 4.91
C VAL A 110 -1.60 -10.29 5.57
N GLY A 111 -2.15 -11.38 6.09
CA GLY A 111 -3.45 -11.43 6.73
C GLY A 111 -4.59 -11.70 5.74
N SER A 112 -5.81 -11.41 6.18
CA SER A 112 -7.01 -11.56 5.35
C SER A 112 -7.76 -10.25 5.23
N VAL A 113 -7.59 -9.55 4.11
CA VAL A 113 -8.20 -8.23 3.88
C VAL A 113 -8.41 -7.93 2.39
N SER A 114 -8.81 -6.70 2.05
CA SER A 114 -9.11 -6.27 0.69
C SER A 114 -8.50 -4.91 0.37
N LEU A 115 -8.05 -4.75 -0.87
CA LEU A 115 -7.71 -3.48 -1.49
C LEU A 115 -8.82 -3.10 -2.49
N ASP A 116 -9.56 -2.03 -2.19
CA ASP A 116 -10.57 -1.43 -3.08
C ASP A 116 -9.91 -0.42 -4.01
N GLY A 117 -9.35 -0.90 -5.11
CA GLY A 117 -8.53 -0.12 -6.03
C GLY A 117 -7.53 -0.99 -6.80
N ALA A 118 -6.56 -0.35 -7.44
CA ALA A 118 -5.59 -1.00 -8.32
C ALA A 118 -4.17 -1.02 -7.72
N VAL A 119 -3.33 -1.92 -8.21
CA VAL A 119 -1.90 -1.99 -7.90
C VAL A 119 -1.12 -1.80 -9.20
N ARG A 120 -0.08 -0.97 -9.20
CA ARG A 120 0.80 -0.84 -10.37
C ARG A 120 2.24 -0.47 -10.04
N ASN A 121 3.13 -0.70 -11.01
CA ASN A 121 4.55 -0.34 -10.93
C ASN A 121 5.30 -1.02 -9.77
N PHE A 122 4.93 -2.25 -9.44
CA PHE A 122 5.67 -3.11 -8.52
C PHE A 122 6.38 -4.23 -9.29
N GLN A 123 7.66 -4.43 -9.01
CA GLN A 123 8.47 -5.51 -9.58
C GLN A 123 8.20 -6.83 -8.88
N SER A 124 7.71 -6.77 -7.64
CA SER A 124 7.30 -7.94 -6.86
C SER A 124 6.00 -7.66 -6.11
N LEU A 125 4.97 -8.47 -6.38
CA LEU A 125 3.79 -8.58 -5.55
C LEU A 125 3.80 -9.94 -4.86
N ILE A 126 3.85 -9.95 -3.53
CA ILE A 126 3.95 -11.15 -2.71
C ILE A 126 2.73 -11.27 -1.83
N LYS A 127 1.95 -12.34 -2.00
CA LYS A 127 1.01 -12.81 -0.97
C LYS A 127 1.73 -13.80 -0.07
N ASP A 128 1.94 -13.39 1.18
CA ASP A 128 2.63 -14.19 2.19
C ASP A 128 1.69 -14.45 3.37
N ASP A 129 1.81 -15.60 4.02
CA ASP A 129 0.88 -16.18 5.00
C ASP A 129 -0.37 -16.92 4.49
N SER A 130 -1.09 -17.58 5.40
CA SER A 130 -2.25 -18.44 5.11
C SER A 130 -3.57 -17.70 4.90
N GLY A 131 -3.61 -16.37 5.04
CA GLY A 131 -4.81 -15.56 4.88
C GLY A 131 -5.25 -15.35 3.43
N SER A 132 -6.36 -14.64 3.25
CA SER A 132 -6.95 -14.34 1.94
C SER A 132 -6.96 -12.85 1.65
N TRP A 133 -6.32 -12.43 0.56
CA TRP A 133 -6.39 -11.06 0.07
C TRP A 133 -7.25 -10.96 -1.19
N THR A 134 -8.02 -9.90 -1.30
CA THR A 134 -8.75 -9.53 -2.53
C THR A 134 -8.30 -8.16 -3.04
N ILE A 135 -7.91 -8.06 -4.31
CA ILE A 135 -7.65 -6.79 -4.98
C ILE A 135 -8.80 -6.54 -5.97
N GLY A 136 -9.51 -5.44 -5.79
CA GLY A 136 -10.73 -5.13 -6.54
C GLY A 136 -10.47 -4.64 -7.97
N GLY A 137 -9.42 -3.86 -8.17
CA GLY A 137 -9.02 -3.31 -9.46
C GLY A 137 -7.91 -4.09 -10.15
N ASP A 138 -7.41 -3.53 -11.25
CA ASP A 138 -6.33 -4.12 -12.03
C ASP A 138 -5.02 -4.19 -11.21
N VAL A 139 -4.26 -5.25 -11.47
CA VAL A 139 -2.88 -5.43 -11.01
C VAL A 139 -1.96 -5.36 -12.22
N ASP A 140 -1.24 -4.25 -12.37
CA ASP A 140 -0.29 -4.02 -13.46
C ASP A 140 1.15 -3.95 -12.95
N LEU A 141 1.81 -5.11 -12.91
CA LEU A 141 3.21 -5.23 -12.53
C LEU A 141 4.15 -4.95 -13.72
N GLY A 142 3.63 -4.76 -14.94
CA GLY A 142 4.42 -4.65 -16.15
C GLY A 142 5.36 -5.85 -16.34
N THR A 143 6.66 -5.62 -16.19
CA THR A 143 7.69 -6.68 -16.24
C THR A 143 7.93 -7.37 -14.90
N GLY A 144 7.26 -6.94 -13.83
CA GLY A 144 7.32 -7.53 -12.49
C GLY A 144 6.64 -8.89 -12.38
N THR A 145 6.77 -9.49 -11.19
CA THR A 145 6.29 -10.85 -10.90
C THR A 145 5.33 -10.88 -9.73
N LEU A 146 4.40 -11.83 -9.78
CA LEU A 146 3.47 -12.13 -8.70
C LEU A 146 3.87 -13.46 -8.03
N THR A 147 3.92 -13.49 -6.71
CA THR A 147 4.15 -14.72 -5.94
C THR A 147 3.06 -14.92 -4.90
N VAL A 148 2.41 -16.08 -4.92
CA VAL A 148 1.54 -16.55 -3.83
C VAL A 148 2.28 -17.65 -3.09
N SER A 149 2.97 -17.27 -2.01
CA SER A 149 3.75 -18.20 -1.19
C SER A 149 2.82 -19.12 -0.39
N GLN A 150 1.74 -18.58 0.16
CA GLN A 150 0.74 -19.30 0.95
C GLN A 150 -0.61 -18.55 0.87
N GLY A 151 -1.69 -19.22 1.29
CA GLY A 151 -3.01 -18.60 1.42
C GLY A 151 -3.68 -18.35 0.07
N THR A 152 -4.51 -17.31 -0.02
CA THR A 152 -5.28 -17.01 -1.23
C THR A 152 -5.08 -15.55 -1.65
N LEU A 153 -4.85 -15.33 -2.94
CA LEU A 153 -4.94 -14.02 -3.58
C LEU A 153 -6.04 -14.07 -4.63
N ILE A 154 -7.04 -13.21 -4.48
CA ILE A 154 -8.15 -13.05 -5.41
C ILE A 154 -7.97 -11.72 -6.14
N LEU A 155 -7.94 -11.76 -7.46
CA LEU A 155 -7.87 -10.60 -8.32
C LEU A 155 -9.22 -10.44 -9.04
N GLN A 156 -9.90 -9.33 -8.82
CA GLN A 156 -11.19 -9.06 -9.47
C GLN A 156 -11.04 -8.26 -10.77
N GLY A 157 -9.92 -7.56 -10.94
CA GLY A 157 -9.53 -6.88 -12.17
C GLY A 157 -8.60 -7.73 -13.06
N GLY A 158 -7.99 -7.09 -14.05
CA GLY A 158 -6.96 -7.70 -14.91
C GLY A 158 -5.62 -7.90 -14.19
N LEU A 159 -4.83 -8.85 -14.66
CA LEU A 159 -3.44 -9.06 -14.25
C LEU A 159 -2.51 -8.86 -15.45
N VAL A 160 -1.54 -7.96 -15.30
CA VAL A 160 -0.38 -7.82 -16.19
C VAL A 160 0.87 -8.09 -15.36
N ALA A 161 1.57 -9.18 -15.69
CA ALA A 161 2.82 -9.57 -15.03
C ALA A 161 3.69 -10.40 -15.99
N SER A 162 5.01 -10.38 -15.79
CA SER A 162 5.93 -11.24 -16.56
C SER A 162 5.87 -12.71 -16.14
N GLY A 163 5.41 -12.98 -14.92
CA GLY A 163 5.22 -14.32 -14.40
C GLY A 163 4.48 -14.34 -13.07
N ALA A 164 3.85 -15.49 -12.79
CA ALA A 164 3.23 -15.79 -11.51
C ALA A 164 3.79 -17.10 -10.96
N SER A 165 4.17 -17.11 -9.68
CA SER A 165 4.61 -18.30 -8.94
C SER A 165 3.64 -18.61 -7.82
N ILE A 166 3.12 -19.84 -7.78
CA ILE A 166 2.17 -20.30 -6.76
C ILE A 166 2.77 -21.52 -6.08
N ALA A 167 3.11 -21.39 -4.80
CA ALA A 167 3.66 -22.51 -4.02
C ALA A 167 2.55 -23.48 -3.59
N SER A 168 2.92 -24.65 -3.04
CA SER A 168 1.98 -25.74 -2.72
C SER A 168 0.89 -25.38 -1.71
N GLY A 169 1.05 -24.30 -0.95
CA GLY A 169 0.05 -23.76 -0.02
C GLY A 169 -0.67 -22.50 -0.50
N GLY A 170 -0.41 -22.07 -1.74
CA GLY A 170 -0.96 -20.87 -2.34
C GLY A 170 -2.12 -21.16 -3.30
N LEU A 171 -3.04 -20.21 -3.40
CA LEU A 171 -4.10 -20.15 -4.40
C LEU A 171 -4.11 -18.74 -5.02
N LEU A 172 -4.06 -18.68 -6.34
CA LEU A 172 -4.36 -17.47 -7.11
C LEU A 172 -5.69 -17.69 -7.84
N ASP A 173 -6.65 -16.81 -7.61
CA ASP A 173 -7.93 -16.76 -8.31
C ASP A 173 -8.00 -15.45 -9.10
N TRP A 174 -8.14 -15.54 -10.43
CA TRP A 174 -8.11 -14.42 -11.37
C TRP A 174 -8.98 -14.70 -12.59
#